data_AF-A0A4R4ZKE0-F1
#
_entry.id   AF-A0A4R4ZKE0-F1
#
_cell.length_a   1.000
_cell.length_b   1.000
_cell.length_c   1.000
_cell.angle_alpha   90.00
_cell.angle_beta   90.00
_cell.angle_gamma   90.00
#
_symmetry.space_group_name_H-M   'P 1'
#
loop_
_entity.id
_entity.type
_entity.pdbx_description
1 polymer ?
#
loop_
_entity_poly.entity_id
_entity_poly.type
_entity_poly.pdbx_seq_one_letter_code
_entity_poly.pdbx_strand_id
1 'polypeptide(L)'
;MNRAQLAMAYQACEVSELARSAAELDDPAAALAQAELVLTAARELVLAAHRLACPTGAVPTDPLQLFAYQHPDEAADDLADWLQSG
;
A
#
# COMPACT_ATOMS: atom_id res chain seq x y z
N MET A 1 14.60 -6.09 2.55
CA MET A 1 13.45 -5.82 3.45
C MET A 1 12.83 -7.15 3.84
N ASN A 2 12.23 -7.29 5.03
CA ASN A 2 11.45 -8.48 5.38
C ASN A 2 10.03 -8.39 4.78
N ARG A 3 9.26 -9.49 4.82
CA ARG A 3 7.89 -9.57 4.26
C ARG A 3 6.95 -8.48 4.79
N ALA A 4 6.99 -8.21 6.10
CA ALA A 4 6.16 -7.17 6.70
C ALA A 4 6.55 -5.77 6.23
N GLN A 5 7.86 -5.51 6.07
CA GLN A 5 8.37 -4.25 5.51
C GLN A 5 7.96 -4.08 4.04
N LEU A 6 8.04 -5.15 3.23
CA LEU A 6 7.61 -5.12 1.83
C LEU A 6 6.10 -4.84 1.73
N ALA A 7 5.27 -5.58 2.46
CA ALA A 7 3.82 -5.35 2.46
C ALA A 7 3.45 -3.92 2.89
N MET A 8 4.08 -3.40 3.94
CA MET A 8 3.87 -2.02 4.37
C MET A 8 4.29 -1.02 3.28
N ALA A 9 5.39 -1.28 2.58
CA ALA A 9 5.89 -0.40 1.53
C ALA A 9 4.98 -0.38 0.30
N TYR A 10 4.47 -1.54 -0.14
CA TYR A 10 3.47 -1.63 -1.21
C TYR A 10 2.24 -0.80 -0.89
N GLN A 11 1.71 -0.99 0.32
CA GLN A 11 0.53 -0.27 0.77
C GLN A 11 0.77 1.25 0.86
N ALA A 12 1.97 1.67 1.26
CA ALA A 12 2.35 3.08 1.29
C ALA A 12 2.42 3.70 -0.10
N CYS A 13 2.93 2.95 -1.08
CA CYS A 13 3.01 3.40 -2.45
C CYS A 13 1.61 3.49 -3.09
N GLU A 14 0.70 2.54 -2.82
CA GLU A 14 -0.70 2.63 -3.26
C GLU A 14 -1.39 3.88 -2.68
N VAL A 15 -1.21 4.16 -1.38
CA VAL A 15 -1.75 5.38 -0.76
C VAL A 15 -1.23 6.63 -1.48
N SER A 16 0.05 6.67 -1.83
CA SER A 16 0.67 7.79 -2.54
C SER A 16 0.03 8.00 -3.92
N GLU A 17 -0.15 6.94 -4.70
CA GLU A 17 -0.75 7.02 -6.03
C GLU A 17 -2.22 7.43 -6.00
N LEU A 18 -2.99 6.83 -5.08
CA LEU A 18 -4.39 7.18 -4.90
C LEU A 18 -4.55 8.65 -4.45
N ALA A 19 -3.66 9.14 -3.57
CA ALA A 19 -3.67 10.52 -3.11
C ALA A 19 -3.26 11.50 -4.21
N ARG A 20 -2.27 11.15 -5.03
CA ARG A 20 -1.88 11.92 -6.22
C ARG A 20 -3.07 12.05 -7.18
N SER A 21 -3.73 10.93 -7.48
CA SER A 21 -4.92 10.88 -8.34
C SER A 21 -6.05 11.76 -7.78
N ALA A 22 -6.26 11.75 -6.46
CA ALA A 22 -7.28 12.59 -5.82
C ALA A 22 -7.03 14.09 -6.01
N ALA A 23 -5.76 14.52 -6.04
CA ALA A 23 -5.37 15.92 -6.18
C ALA A 23 -5.58 16.48 -7.60
N GLU A 24 -5.80 15.61 -8.60
CA GLU A 24 -5.98 15.97 -10.01
C GLU A 24 -7.46 15.99 -10.45
N LEU A 25 -8.40 15.68 -9.54
CA LEU A 25 -9.83 15.59 -9.86
C LEU A 25 -10.56 16.92 -9.64
N ASP A 26 -11.27 17.38 -10.69
CA ASP A 26 -12.11 18.58 -10.64
C ASP A 26 -13.58 18.28 -10.28
N ASP A 27 -14.07 17.06 -10.57
CA ASP A 27 -15.45 16.66 -10.24
C ASP A 27 -15.60 16.33 -8.74
N PRO A 28 -16.47 17.01 -7.98
CA PRO A 28 -16.60 16.79 -6.54
C PRO A 28 -17.03 15.37 -6.16
N ALA A 29 -17.87 14.72 -6.98
CA ALA A 29 -18.34 13.36 -6.69
C ALA A 29 -17.20 12.34 -6.89
N ALA A 30 -16.45 12.47 -7.98
CA ALA A 30 -15.25 11.67 -8.22
C ALA A 30 -14.18 11.91 -7.13
N ALA A 31 -13.94 13.17 -6.74
CA ALA A 31 -12.97 13.51 -5.70
C ALA A 31 -13.34 12.86 -4.34
N LEU A 32 -14.63 12.86 -3.97
CA LEU A 32 -15.10 12.19 -2.76
C LEU A 32 -14.86 10.67 -2.83
N ALA A 33 -15.26 10.01 -3.92
CA ALA A 33 -15.06 8.58 -4.09
C ALA A 33 -13.57 8.22 -4.05
N GLN A 34 -12.70 9.02 -4.67
CA GLN A 34 -11.26 8.81 -4.64
C GLN A 34 -10.68 8.99 -3.24
N ALA A 35 -11.17 9.97 -2.47
CA ALA A 35 -10.75 10.16 -1.07
C ALA A 35 -11.14 8.98 -0.17
N GLU A 36 -12.28 8.32 -0.42
CA GLU A 36 -12.68 7.10 0.29
C GLU A 36 -11.74 5.92 -0.01
N LEU A 37 -11.24 5.81 -1.25
CA LEU A 37 -10.21 4.84 -1.61
C LEU A 37 -8.89 5.12 -0.89
N VAL A 38 -8.43 6.37 -0.87
CA VAL A 38 -7.23 6.78 -0.11
C VAL A 38 -7.38 6.42 1.37
N LEU A 39 -8.54 6.69 1.98
CA LEU A 39 -8.79 6.37 3.38
C LEU A 39 -8.75 4.85 3.63
N THR A 40 -9.29 4.06 2.72
CA THR A 40 -9.29 2.59 2.83
C THR A 40 -7.87 2.04 2.75
N ALA A 41 -7.09 2.45 1.75
CA ALA A 41 -5.68 2.09 1.62
C ALA A 41 -4.83 2.55 2.82
N ALA A 42 -5.11 3.75 3.35
CA ALA A 42 -4.41 4.27 4.54
C ALA A 42 -4.70 3.44 5.80
N ARG A 43 -5.91 2.90 5.94
CA ARG A 43 -6.23 1.96 7.03
C ARG A 43 -5.43 0.67 6.91
N GLU A 44 -5.33 0.12 5.69
CA GLU A 44 -4.50 -1.05 5.43
C GLU A 44 -3.02 -0.79 5.68
N LEU A 45 -2.53 0.44 5.42
CA LEU A 45 -1.16 0.85 5.73
C LEU A 45 -0.90 0.83 7.24
N VAL A 46 -1.86 1.34 8.03
CA VAL A 46 -1.77 1.29 9.50
C VAL A 46 -1.75 -0.15 10.00
N LEU A 47 -2.57 -1.04 9.43
CA LEU A 47 -2.54 -2.47 9.78
C LEU A 47 -1.19 -3.12 9.42
N ALA A 48 -0.60 -2.76 8.29
CA ALA A 48 0.72 -3.23 7.88
C ALA A 48 1.81 -2.74 8.83
N ALA A 49 1.79 -1.47 9.21
CA ALA A 49 2.70 -0.87 10.18
C ALA A 49 2.56 -1.54 11.56
N HIS A 50 1.34 -1.86 11.99
CA HIS A 50 1.11 -2.61 13.21
C HIS A 50 1.72 -4.02 13.15
N ARG A 51 1.56 -4.74 12.03
CA ARG A 51 2.21 -6.06 11.83
C ARG A 51 3.73 -5.97 11.86
N LEU A 52 4.31 -4.90 11.33
CA LEU A 52 5.76 -4.66 11.39
C LEU A 52 6.22 -4.40 12.83
N ALA A 53 5.48 -3.59 13.59
CA ALA A 53 5.82 -3.24 14.97
C ALA A 53 5.58 -4.38 15.96
N CYS A 54 4.56 -5.20 15.72
CA CYS A 54 4.21 -6.38 16.50
C CYS A 54 4.17 -7.59 15.58
N PRO A 55 5.32 -8.25 15.34
CA PRO A 55 5.41 -9.40 14.45
C PRO A 55 4.54 -10.53 14.96
N THR A 56 3.37 -10.67 14.36
CA THR A 56 2.48 -11.81 14.57
C THR A 56 2.66 -12.80 13.42
N GLY A 57 2.31 -14.06 13.63
CA GLY A 57 2.24 -15.05 12.54
C GLY A 57 1.08 -14.80 11.55
N ALA A 58 0.30 -13.73 11.73
CA ALA A 58 -0.85 -13.42 10.88
C ALA A 58 -0.39 -12.87 9.52
N VAL A 59 -0.80 -13.56 8.47
CA VAL A 59 -0.59 -13.13 7.08
C VAL A 59 -1.64 -12.07 6.73
N PRO A 60 -1.28 -10.97 6.04
CA PRO A 60 -2.24 -10.00 5.56
C PRO A 60 -3.24 -10.64 4.58
N THR A 61 -4.47 -10.15 4.59
CA THR A 61 -5.54 -10.59 3.66
C THR A 61 -5.72 -9.64 2.49
N ASP A 62 -5.24 -8.41 2.60
CA ASP A 62 -5.20 -7.47 1.50
C ASP A 62 -4.38 -8.05 0.32
N PRO A 63 -4.88 -8.02 -0.94
CA PRO A 63 -4.20 -8.65 -2.07
C PRO A 63 -2.80 -8.13 -2.37
N LEU A 64 -2.57 -6.80 -2.30
CA LEU A 64 -1.27 -6.18 -2.56
C LEU A 64 -0.26 -6.62 -1.50
N GLN A 65 -0.68 -6.58 -0.24
CA GLN A 65 0.16 -7.02 0.86
C GLN A 65 0.40 -8.54 0.86
N LEU A 66 -0.60 -9.32 0.47
CA LEU A 66 -0.50 -10.77 0.36
C LEU A 66 0.51 -11.18 -0.72
N PHE A 67 0.51 -10.48 -1.87
CA PHE A 67 1.53 -10.65 -2.90
C PHE A 67 2.93 -10.46 -2.33
N ALA A 68 3.19 -9.34 -1.65
CA ALA A 68 4.49 -9.07 -1.02
C ALA A 68 4.91 -10.12 0.04
N TYR A 69 3.93 -10.76 0.70
CA TYR A 69 4.19 -11.85 1.63
C TYR A 69 4.52 -13.18 0.95
N GLN A 70 3.85 -13.48 -0.16
CA GLN A 70 3.99 -14.74 -0.90
C GLN A 70 5.21 -14.72 -1.84
N HIS A 71 5.54 -13.56 -2.41
CA HIS A 71 6.57 -13.36 -3.42
C HIS A 71 7.56 -12.26 -3.01
N PRO A 72 8.31 -12.41 -1.89
CA PRO A 72 9.09 -11.31 -1.33
C PRO A 72 10.26 -10.83 -2.21
N ASP A 73 10.84 -11.70 -3.03
CA ASP A 73 11.94 -11.33 -3.92
C ASP A 73 11.41 -10.52 -5.11
N GLU A 74 10.36 -11.02 -5.78
CA GLU A 74 9.66 -10.30 -6.86
C GLU A 74 9.13 -8.95 -6.36
N ALA A 75 8.58 -8.93 -5.15
CA ALA A 75 8.07 -7.70 -4.55
C ALA A 75 9.18 -6.69 -4.22
N ALA A 76 10.37 -7.14 -3.87
CA ALA A 76 11.49 -6.24 -3.61
C ALA A 76 11.95 -5.54 -4.91
N ASP A 77 11.99 -6.28 -6.02
CA ASP A 77 12.36 -5.75 -7.34
C ASP A 77 11.31 -4.75 -7.85
N ASP A 78 10.01 -5.11 -7.79
CA ASP A 78 8.92 -4.25 -8.24
C ASP A 78 8.78 -2.97 -7.39
N LEU A 79 9.00 -3.06 -6.06
CA LEU A 79 9.09 -1.86 -5.21
C LEU A 79 10.28 -0.96 -5.60
N ALA A 80 11.42 -1.53 -5.97
CA ALA A 80 12.58 -0.75 -6.37
C ALA A 80 12.33 0.02 -7.67
N ASP A 81 11.64 -0.60 -8.63
CA ASP A 81 11.23 0.04 -9.88
C ASP A 81 10.19 1.15 -9.65
N TRP A 82 9.23 0.90 -8.75
CA TRP A 82 8.19 1.88 -8.41
C TRP A 82 8.76 3.13 -7.75
N LEU A 83 9.67 2.96 -6.78
CA LEU A 83 10.34 4.07 -6.08
C LEU A 83 11.29 4.88 -6.97
N GLN A 84 11.72 4.33 -8.10
CA GLN A 84 12.51 5.07 -9.10
C GLN A 84 11.64 5.85 -10.09
N SER A 85 10.38 5.45 -10.24
CA SER A 85 9.45 5.98 -11.24
C SER A 85 8.46 7.02 -10.70
N GLY A 86 8.23 7.04 -9.38
CA GLY A 86 7.27 7.90 -8.69
C GLY A 86 7.78 9.26 -8.26
#